data_AF-T1HKD9-F1
#
_entry.id   AF-T1HKD9-F1
#
_cell.length_a   1.000
_cell.length_b   1.000
_cell.length_c   1.000
_cell.angle_alpha   90.00
_cell.angle_beta   90.00
_cell.angle_gamma   90.00
#
_symmetry.space_group_name_H-M   'P 1'
#
loop_
_entity.id
_entity.type
_entity.pdbx_description
1 polymer ?
#
loop_
_entity_poly.entity_id
_entity_poly.type
_entity_poly.pdbx_seq_one_letter_code
_entity_poly.pdbx_strand_id
1 'polypeptide(L)'
;MANYNSDHGRTYHEYLDCKSEVNCEAKEGQLDDETAFINSLKNVWNQCKKCDAVHTMLHNYFEKVDNPYEAALSLVRRCPDYKPSRSSSLAFTVIEQFAVWLAPTQQELTSCLTSEVKYEAFQVASRQRNKELSEAVVRIYMLKESQNLFIQPLRDLIKLNMYKEVRKDDNCFLIIILCNVVFIVNVFLSF
;
A
#
# COMPACT_ATOMS: atom_id res chain seq x y z
N MET A 1 -44.23 22.57 1.97
CA MET A 1 -43.30 23.42 2.73
C MET A 1 -42.14 22.53 3.15
N ALA A 2 -40.94 22.90 2.70
CA ALA A 2 -39.70 22.15 2.87
C ALA A 2 -39.10 22.39 4.27
N ASN A 3 -38.49 21.37 4.84
CA ASN A 3 -37.26 21.50 5.62
C ASN A 3 -36.65 20.11 5.81
N TYR A 4 -35.69 19.77 4.94
CA TYR A 4 -34.76 18.67 5.20
C TYR A 4 -33.41 19.33 5.41
N ASN A 5 -32.94 19.27 6.65
CA ASN A 5 -31.66 19.82 7.07
C ASN A 5 -30.53 19.21 6.23
N SER A 6 -29.78 20.11 5.60
CA SER A 6 -28.48 19.86 5.00
C SER A 6 -27.50 19.64 6.14
N ASP A 7 -26.96 18.43 6.27
CA ASP A 7 -25.89 18.17 7.22
C ASP A 7 -24.82 17.23 6.64
N HIS A 8 -23.61 17.80 6.58
CA HIS A 8 -22.29 17.17 6.51
C HIS A 8 -21.86 16.52 5.19
N GLY A 9 -21.31 17.38 4.33
CA GLY A 9 -20.24 16.99 3.42
C GLY A 9 -19.01 16.57 4.21
N ARG A 10 -18.76 15.25 4.31
CA ARG A 10 -17.42 14.71 4.52
C ARG A 10 -16.79 14.43 3.17
N THR A 11 -15.63 15.02 2.95
CA THR A 11 -14.86 14.81 1.72
C THR A 11 -14.13 13.48 1.78
N TYR A 12 -13.77 12.91 0.63
CA TYR A 12 -13.11 11.60 0.48
C TYR A 12 -11.82 11.41 1.31
N HIS A 13 -11.25 12.50 1.84
CA HIS A 13 -10.11 12.44 2.76
C HIS A 13 -10.49 11.85 4.11
N GLU A 14 -11.65 12.19 4.67
CA GLU A 14 -12.06 11.76 6.02
C GLU A 14 -12.45 10.28 6.11
N TYR A 15 -12.99 9.69 5.04
CA TYR A 15 -13.39 8.27 5.08
C TYR A 15 -12.22 7.29 5.01
N LEU A 16 -11.05 7.72 4.53
CA LEU A 16 -9.83 6.92 4.51
C LEU A 16 -8.85 7.27 5.64
N ASP A 17 -9.07 8.40 6.34
CA ASP A 17 -8.33 8.79 7.56
C ASP A 17 -9.02 8.32 8.86
N CYS A 18 -10.35 8.19 8.92
CA CYS A 18 -11.05 7.94 10.19
C CYS A 18 -11.11 6.48 10.67
N LYS A 19 -10.01 5.73 10.61
CA LYS A 19 -9.86 4.50 11.42
C LYS A 19 -8.42 4.19 11.87
N SER A 20 -7.55 5.20 11.98
CA SER A 20 -6.24 5.08 12.64
C SER A 20 -6.21 5.63 14.08
N GLU A 21 -7.29 6.20 14.60
CA GLU A 21 -7.34 6.64 16.00
C GLU A 21 -7.87 5.55 16.94
N VAL A 22 -7.17 4.41 17.05
CA VAL A 22 -7.16 3.58 18.27
C VAL A 22 -5.81 2.86 18.37
N ASN A 23 -4.77 3.55 18.83
CA ASN A 23 -4.00 3.22 20.05
C ASN A 23 -2.65 3.98 20.00
N CYS A 24 -2.68 5.25 20.35
CA CYS A 24 -1.50 6.12 20.42
C CYS A 24 -0.79 5.89 21.76
N GLU A 25 -0.15 4.73 21.92
CA GLU A 25 0.96 4.59 22.86
C GLU A 25 2.25 4.65 22.03
N ALA A 26 2.82 5.86 21.99
CA ALA A 26 3.98 6.19 21.20
C ALA A 26 5.22 5.40 21.66
N LYS A 27 5.80 4.60 20.75
CA LYS A 27 7.23 4.27 20.81
C LYS A 27 8.02 5.46 20.26
N GLU A 28 8.15 6.52 21.07
CA GLU A 28 8.77 7.80 20.71
C GLU A 28 10.21 7.66 20.17
N GLY A 29 10.94 6.60 20.51
CA GLY A 29 12.32 6.37 20.03
C GLY A 29 12.46 5.68 18.66
N GLN A 30 11.42 5.03 18.13
CA GLN A 30 11.51 4.21 16.92
C GLN A 30 11.16 5.00 15.64
N LEU A 31 10.39 6.08 15.79
CA LEU A 31 9.91 6.93 14.69
C LEU A 31 11.01 7.81 14.08
N ASP A 32 11.97 8.24 14.91
CA ASP A 32 13.08 9.10 14.51
C ASP A 32 14.10 8.34 13.65
N ASP A 33 14.40 7.08 14.02
CA ASP A 33 15.33 6.22 13.27
C ASP A 33 14.79 5.83 11.89
N GLU A 34 13.51 5.43 11.80
CA GLU A 34 12.87 5.12 10.51
C GLU A 34 12.82 6.36 9.60
N THR A 35 12.55 7.54 10.17
CA THR A 35 12.53 8.79 9.40
C THR A 35 13.92 9.17 8.90
N ALA A 36 14.96 9.02 9.72
CA ALA A 36 16.34 9.23 9.33
C ALA A 36 16.78 8.25 8.23
N PHE A 37 16.39 6.98 8.34
CA PHE A 37 16.64 5.96 7.32
C PHE A 37 16.00 6.35 5.98
N ILE A 38 14.73 6.73 5.97
CA ILE A 38 14.02 7.08 4.73
C ILE A 38 14.63 8.30 4.05
N ASN A 39 15.05 9.30 4.82
CA ASN A 39 15.72 10.48 4.28
C ASN A 39 17.07 10.10 3.64
N SER A 40 17.84 9.24 4.32
CA SER A 40 19.09 8.69 3.78
C SER A 40 18.85 7.90 2.49
N LEU A 41 17.85 7.02 2.47
CA LEU A 41 17.46 6.22 1.31
C LEU A 41 17.08 7.12 0.12
N LYS A 42 16.29 8.17 0.35
CA LYS A 42 15.91 9.14 -0.68
C LYS A 42 17.12 9.88 -1.25
N ASN A 43 18.07 10.26 -0.41
CA ASN A 43 19.29 10.93 -0.84
C ASN A 43 20.13 10.05 -1.75
N VAL A 44 20.37 8.79 -1.36
CA VAL A 44 21.15 7.84 -2.17
C VAL A 44 20.41 7.51 -3.48
N TRP A 45 19.09 7.31 -3.42
CA TRP A 45 18.25 7.12 -4.60
C TRP A 45 18.34 8.30 -5.58
N ASN A 46 18.42 9.53 -5.08
CA ASN A 46 18.55 10.70 -5.94
C ASN A 46 19.92 10.79 -6.63
N GLN A 47 20.96 10.20 -6.05
CA GLN A 47 22.31 10.18 -6.60
C GLN A 47 22.52 9.07 -7.63
N CYS A 48 22.11 7.82 -7.32
CA CYS A 48 22.43 6.66 -8.15
C CYS A 48 21.20 5.88 -8.68
N LYS A 49 19.98 6.25 -8.29
CA LYS A 49 18.74 5.53 -8.61
C LYS A 49 18.83 4.05 -8.20
N LYS A 50 18.41 3.13 -9.07
CA LYS A 50 18.44 1.68 -8.82
C LYS A 50 19.89 1.19 -8.92
N CYS A 51 20.59 1.22 -7.80
CA CYS A 51 21.99 0.82 -7.68
C CYS A 51 22.20 -0.10 -6.47
N ASP A 52 23.31 -0.84 -6.44
CA ASP A 52 23.58 -1.84 -5.40
C ASP A 52 23.66 -1.24 -3.99
N ALA A 53 24.03 0.03 -3.85
CA ALA A 53 24.01 0.73 -2.58
C ALA A 53 22.57 0.84 -2.02
N VAL A 54 21.58 1.13 -2.87
CA VAL A 54 20.16 1.17 -2.48
C VAL A 54 19.68 -0.22 -2.08
N HIS A 55 20.04 -1.25 -2.85
CA HIS A 55 19.65 -2.63 -2.54
C HIS A 55 20.21 -3.07 -1.18
N THR A 56 21.50 -2.82 -0.95
CA THR A 56 22.19 -3.14 0.31
C THR A 56 21.57 -2.40 1.49
N MET A 57 21.24 -1.11 1.33
CA MET A 57 20.57 -0.33 2.38
C MET A 57 19.20 -0.91 2.74
N LEU A 58 18.42 -1.35 1.75
CA LEU A 58 17.10 -1.95 1.97
C LEU A 58 17.21 -3.30 2.69
N HIS A 59 18.12 -4.18 2.25
CA HIS A 59 18.30 -5.49 2.88
C HIS A 59 18.77 -5.36 4.33
N ASN A 60 19.78 -4.51 4.58
CA ASN A 60 20.27 -4.24 5.93
C ASN A 60 19.20 -3.63 6.84
N TYR A 61 18.24 -2.90 6.28
CA TYR A 61 17.12 -2.37 7.03
C TYR A 61 16.13 -3.49 7.39
N PHE A 62 15.78 -4.35 6.44
CA PHE A 62 14.88 -5.49 6.68
C PHE A 62 15.43 -6.50 7.69
N GLU A 63 16.75 -6.66 7.78
CA GLU A 63 17.38 -7.51 8.81
C GLU A 63 17.27 -6.96 10.23
N LYS A 64 17.10 -5.64 10.40
CA LYS A 64 17.11 -4.98 11.71
C LYS A 64 15.73 -4.75 12.31
N VAL A 65 14.69 -4.80 11.49
CA VAL A 65 13.32 -4.48 11.91
C VAL A 65 12.59 -5.72 12.42
N ASP A 66 11.76 -5.53 13.44
CA ASP A 66 10.99 -6.63 14.06
C ASP A 66 9.97 -7.24 13.09
N ASN A 67 9.30 -6.41 12.29
CA ASN A 67 8.34 -6.84 11.28
C ASN A 67 8.70 -6.27 9.89
N PRO A 68 9.46 -7.02 9.07
CA PRO A 68 9.88 -6.60 7.74
C PRO A 68 8.72 -6.34 6.77
N TYR A 69 7.59 -7.06 6.92
CA TYR A 69 6.40 -6.86 6.09
C TYR A 69 5.76 -5.50 6.34
N GLU A 70 5.55 -5.13 7.61
CA GLU A 70 5.03 -3.80 7.95
C GLU A 70 5.99 -2.69 7.51
N ALA A 71 7.28 -2.88 7.78
CA ALA A 71 8.31 -1.91 7.44
C ALA A 71 8.37 -1.66 5.92
N ALA A 72 8.27 -2.71 5.09
CA ALA A 72 8.23 -2.56 3.65
C ALA A 72 7.00 -1.75 3.16
N LEU A 73 5.81 -2.01 3.70
CA LEU A 73 4.61 -1.21 3.37
C LEU A 73 4.75 0.25 3.82
N SER A 74 5.31 0.48 5.02
CA SER A 74 5.59 1.82 5.54
C SER A 74 6.51 2.60 4.59
N LEU A 75 7.64 2.00 4.20
CA LEU A 75 8.59 2.60 3.26
C LEU A 75 7.93 2.97 1.94
N VAL A 76 7.14 2.07 1.37
CA VAL A 76 6.46 2.28 0.09
C VAL A 76 5.50 3.48 0.15
N ARG A 77 4.71 3.62 1.21
CA ARG A 77 3.79 4.77 1.38
C ARG A 77 4.55 6.10 1.51
N ARG A 78 5.76 6.07 2.07
CA ARG A 78 6.60 7.25 2.32
C ARG A 78 7.47 7.62 1.11
N CYS A 79 7.43 6.83 0.04
CA CYS A 79 8.09 7.13 -1.22
C CYS A 79 7.35 8.25 -1.99
N PRO A 80 8.06 9.21 -2.59
CA PRO A 80 7.44 10.33 -3.30
C PRO A 80 6.67 9.89 -4.55
N ASP A 81 6.98 8.70 -5.08
CA ASP A 81 6.42 8.12 -6.29
C ASP A 81 5.37 7.02 -6.00
N TYR A 82 4.82 6.99 -4.77
CA TYR A 82 3.85 5.98 -4.33
C TYR A 82 2.61 5.84 -5.22
N LYS A 83 2.09 6.90 -5.85
CA LYS A 83 0.86 6.83 -6.68
C LYS A 83 1.13 6.56 -8.17
N PRO A 84 2.10 7.22 -8.83
CA PRO A 84 2.43 6.95 -10.23
C PRO A 84 3.54 5.90 -10.40
N SER A 85 3.77 5.04 -9.40
CA SER A 85 4.93 4.14 -9.28
C SER A 85 5.25 3.39 -10.59
N ARG A 86 6.28 3.83 -11.33
CA ARG A 86 6.77 3.12 -12.52
C ARG A 86 7.68 1.96 -12.08
N SER A 87 7.98 1.01 -12.96
CA SER A 87 8.93 -0.07 -12.67
C SER A 87 10.35 0.44 -12.29
N SER A 88 10.68 1.68 -12.69
CA SER A 88 11.91 2.38 -12.29
C SER A 88 11.78 3.27 -11.04
N SER A 89 10.65 3.19 -10.32
CA SER A 89 10.37 4.01 -9.13
C SER A 89 11.02 3.45 -7.86
N LEU A 90 11.18 4.30 -6.86
CA LEU A 90 11.68 3.90 -5.55
C LEU A 90 10.67 2.97 -4.87
N ALA A 91 9.38 3.33 -4.88
CA ALA A 91 8.31 2.48 -4.35
C ALA A 91 8.31 1.06 -4.94
N PHE A 92 8.53 0.95 -6.26
CA PHE A 92 8.65 -0.36 -6.91
C PHE A 92 9.91 -1.11 -6.48
N THR A 93 11.05 -0.40 -6.44
CA THR A 93 12.34 -0.98 -6.04
C THR A 93 12.29 -1.50 -4.60
N VAL A 94 11.62 -0.80 -3.68
CA VAL A 94 11.43 -1.25 -2.29
C VAL A 94 10.72 -2.61 -2.25
N ILE A 95 9.60 -2.76 -2.96
CA ILE A 95 8.86 -4.04 -3.00
C ILE A 95 9.65 -5.14 -3.71
N GLU A 96 10.34 -4.80 -4.80
CA GLU A 96 11.16 -5.75 -5.55
C GLU A 96 12.30 -6.29 -4.68
N GLN A 97 13.06 -5.42 -4.02
CA GLN A 97 14.17 -5.83 -3.15
C GLN A 97 13.66 -6.52 -1.89
N PHE A 98 12.50 -6.12 -1.35
CA PHE A 98 11.85 -6.86 -0.28
C PHE A 98 11.54 -8.30 -0.70
N ALA A 99 11.04 -8.52 -1.93
CA ALA A 99 10.80 -9.87 -2.44
C ALA A 99 12.09 -10.70 -2.58
N VAL A 100 13.17 -10.08 -3.06
CA VAL A 100 14.49 -10.72 -3.20
C VAL A 100 15.03 -11.13 -1.83
N TRP A 101 14.98 -10.22 -0.86
CA TRP A 101 15.44 -10.46 0.51
C TRP A 101 14.59 -11.50 1.25
N LEU A 102 13.28 -11.49 1.03
CA LEU A 102 12.35 -12.39 1.69
C LEU A 102 12.44 -13.84 1.17
N ALA A 103 12.79 -14.05 -0.10
CA ALA A 103 12.81 -15.37 -0.73
C ALA A 103 13.51 -16.48 0.09
N PRO A 104 14.72 -16.27 0.66
CA PRO A 104 15.37 -17.27 1.50
C PRO A 104 14.76 -17.46 2.90
N THR A 105 14.07 -16.47 3.46
CA THR A 105 13.62 -16.44 4.88
C THR A 105 12.10 -16.46 5.05
N GLN A 106 11.34 -16.52 3.94
CA GLN A 106 9.88 -16.34 3.92
C GLN A 106 9.15 -17.27 4.89
N GLN A 107 9.59 -18.53 4.99
CA GLN A 107 8.94 -19.52 5.84
C GLN A 107 9.02 -19.13 7.34
N GLU A 108 10.16 -18.59 7.76
CA GLU A 108 10.42 -18.18 9.15
C GLU A 108 9.60 -16.96 9.55
N LEU A 109 9.38 -16.05 8.58
CA LEU A 109 8.66 -14.79 8.78
C LEU A 109 7.16 -14.89 8.54
N THR A 110 6.62 -16.09 8.25
CA THR A 110 5.18 -16.28 8.02
C THR A 110 4.32 -15.77 9.19
N SER A 111 4.84 -15.86 10.42
CA SER A 111 4.16 -15.38 11.62
C SER A 111 3.98 -13.85 11.66
N CYS A 112 4.85 -13.10 10.99
CA CYS A 112 4.78 -11.64 10.86
C CYS A 112 3.67 -11.18 9.88
N LEU A 113 3.15 -12.09 9.05
CA LEU A 113 2.15 -11.80 8.03
C LEU A 113 0.72 -11.93 8.60
N THR A 114 0.39 -11.05 9.55
CA THR A 114 -0.93 -11.03 10.21
C THR A 114 -2.05 -10.52 9.29
N SER A 115 -3.30 -10.67 9.73
CA SER A 115 -4.47 -10.17 8.99
C SER A 115 -4.42 -8.65 8.79
N GLU A 116 -3.90 -7.92 9.78
CA GLU A 116 -3.73 -6.46 9.75
C GLU A 116 -2.72 -6.06 8.67
N VAL A 117 -1.55 -6.73 8.64
CA VAL A 117 -0.53 -6.51 7.63
C VAL A 117 -1.04 -6.82 6.22
N LYS A 118 -1.81 -7.90 6.08
CA LYS A 118 -2.46 -8.26 4.81
C LYS A 118 -3.50 -7.22 4.38
N TYR A 119 -4.26 -6.66 5.32
CA TYR A 119 -5.21 -5.59 5.05
C TYR A 119 -4.51 -4.31 4.57
N GLU A 120 -3.41 -3.95 5.22
CA GLU A 120 -2.58 -2.83 4.82
C GLU A 120 -1.94 -3.04 3.44
N ALA A 121 -1.47 -4.25 3.13
CA ALA A 121 -0.98 -4.60 1.81
C ALA A 121 -2.06 -4.50 0.74
N PHE A 122 -3.29 -4.94 1.06
CA PHE A 122 -4.45 -4.79 0.17
C PHE A 122 -4.75 -3.31 -0.13
N GLN A 123 -4.69 -2.43 0.88
CA GLN A 123 -4.85 -0.99 0.68
C GLN A 123 -3.74 -0.41 -0.20
N VAL A 124 -2.50 -0.87 -0.02
CA VAL A 124 -1.37 -0.44 -0.86
C VAL A 124 -1.62 -0.84 -2.31
N ALA A 125 -1.89 -2.13 -2.57
CA ALA A 125 -2.12 -2.66 -3.91
C ALA A 125 -3.31 -2.00 -4.63
N SER A 126 -4.41 -1.71 -3.90
CA SER A 126 -5.61 -1.07 -4.46
C SER A 126 -5.45 0.40 -4.82
N ARG A 127 -4.43 1.07 -4.27
CA ARG A 127 -4.13 2.48 -4.56
C ARG A 127 -3.06 2.66 -5.64
N GLN A 128 -2.38 1.59 -6.04
CA GLN A 128 -1.34 1.64 -7.08
C GLN A 128 -1.96 1.77 -8.47
N ARG A 129 -1.28 2.51 -9.36
CA ARG A 129 -1.61 2.57 -10.79
C ARG A 129 -0.86 1.52 -11.60
N ASN A 130 0.25 1.03 -11.07
CA ASN A 130 1.10 0.06 -11.72
C ASN A 130 0.71 -1.36 -11.32
N LYS A 131 0.23 -2.09 -12.32
CA LYS A 131 -0.22 -3.47 -12.20
C LYS A 131 0.88 -4.40 -11.67
N GLU A 132 2.11 -4.25 -12.13
CA GLU A 132 3.25 -5.09 -11.71
C GLU A 132 3.53 -4.90 -10.21
N LEU A 133 3.44 -3.67 -9.70
CA LEU A 133 3.60 -3.40 -8.27
C LEU A 133 2.46 -4.02 -7.47
N SER A 134 1.22 -3.85 -7.92
CA SER A 134 0.05 -4.46 -7.29
C SER A 134 0.17 -5.99 -7.27
N GLU A 135 0.59 -6.61 -8.37
CA GLU A 135 0.83 -8.05 -8.47
C GLU A 135 1.92 -8.52 -7.51
N ALA A 136 3.03 -7.78 -7.42
CA ALA A 136 4.10 -8.08 -6.49
C ALA A 136 3.61 -8.04 -5.04
N VAL A 137 2.87 -7.00 -4.65
CA VAL A 137 2.29 -6.89 -3.30
C VAL A 137 1.29 -8.01 -3.03
N VAL A 138 0.37 -8.31 -3.96
CA VAL A 138 -0.59 -9.42 -3.78
C VAL A 138 0.11 -10.76 -3.56
N ARG A 139 1.21 -11.00 -4.29
CA ARG A 139 1.99 -12.24 -4.19
C ARG A 139 2.77 -12.31 -2.88
N ILE A 140 3.57 -11.30 -2.57
CA ILE A 140 4.45 -11.27 -1.39
C ILE A 140 3.65 -11.40 -0.09
N TYR A 141 2.48 -10.77 -0.03
CA TYR A 141 1.62 -10.76 1.16
C TYR A 141 0.56 -11.87 1.13
N MET A 142 0.65 -12.81 0.18
CA MET A 142 -0.19 -14.00 0.10
C MET A 142 -1.70 -13.68 0.17
N LEU A 143 -2.11 -12.56 -0.44
CA LEU A 143 -3.46 -12.04 -0.25
C LEU A 143 -4.52 -12.97 -0.85
N LYS A 144 -4.18 -13.70 -1.91
CA LYS A 144 -5.07 -14.69 -2.54
C LYS A 144 -5.54 -15.78 -1.57
N GLU A 145 -4.64 -16.25 -0.71
CA GLU A 145 -4.95 -17.29 0.28
C GLU A 145 -5.89 -16.78 1.38
N SER A 146 -5.96 -15.46 1.55
CA SER A 146 -6.81 -14.79 2.53
C SER A 146 -7.94 -13.99 1.88
N GLN A 147 -8.39 -14.39 0.68
CA GLN A 147 -9.41 -13.70 -0.10
C GLN A 147 -10.69 -13.36 0.68
N ASN A 148 -11.09 -14.22 1.63
CA ASN A 148 -12.28 -14.03 2.46
C ASN A 148 -12.22 -12.75 3.30
N LEU A 149 -11.01 -12.30 3.68
CA LEU A 149 -10.80 -11.04 4.42
C LEU A 149 -11.18 -9.81 3.58
N PHE A 150 -11.09 -9.92 2.26
CA PHE A 150 -11.21 -8.78 1.35
C PHE A 150 -12.57 -8.69 0.66
N ILE A 151 -13.44 -9.70 0.78
CA ILE A 151 -14.75 -9.72 0.12
C ILE A 151 -15.57 -8.49 0.51
N GLN A 152 -15.68 -8.19 1.80
CA GLN A 152 -16.46 -7.05 2.28
C GLN A 152 -15.83 -5.70 1.88
N PRO A 153 -14.53 -5.46 2.10
CA PRO A 153 -13.83 -4.27 1.56
C PRO A 153 -13.99 -4.08 0.05
N LEU A 154 -13.92 -5.16 -0.74
CA LEU A 154 -14.12 -5.11 -2.19
C LEU A 154 -15.54 -4.72 -2.56
N ARG A 155 -16.55 -5.27 -1.87
CA ARG A 155 -17.95 -4.87 -2.07
C ARG A 155 -18.15 -3.40 -1.76
N ASP A 156 -17.53 -2.89 -0.71
CA ASP A 156 -17.64 -1.49 -0.32
C ASP A 156 -16.93 -0.58 -1.34
N LEU A 157 -15.77 -0.98 -1.86
CA LEU A 157 -15.09 -0.29 -2.97
C LEU A 157 -15.94 -0.25 -4.24
N ILE A 158 -16.55 -1.37 -4.62
CA ILE A 158 -17.44 -1.44 -5.79
C ILE A 158 -18.63 -0.50 -5.61
N LYS A 159 -19.32 -0.58 -4.47
CA LYS A 159 -20.47 0.29 -4.17
C LYS A 159 -20.08 1.76 -4.24
N LEU A 160 -19.03 2.17 -3.54
CA LEU A 160 -18.58 3.56 -3.52
C LEU A 160 -18.22 4.07 -4.93
N ASN A 161 -17.62 3.23 -5.78
CA ASN A 161 -17.26 3.62 -7.14
C ASN A 161 -18.46 3.68 -8.09
N MET A 162 -19.46 2.81 -7.92
CA MET A 162 -20.74 2.94 -8.63
C MET A 162 -21.49 4.23 -8.27
N TYR A 163 -21.30 4.77 -7.06
CA TYR A 163 -21.87 6.06 -6.67
C TYR A 163 -21.07 7.27 -7.20
N LYS A 164 -19.75 7.13 -7.45
CA LYS A 164 -18.93 8.22 -8.01
C LYS A 164 -19.19 8.49 -9.50
N GLU A 165 -19.60 7.48 -10.26
CA GLU A 165 -19.99 7.63 -11.67
C GLU A 165 -21.17 8.59 -11.88
N VAL A 166 -21.94 8.91 -10.83
CA VAL A 166 -23.11 9.79 -10.90
C VAL A 166 -22.74 11.29 -10.82
N ARG A 167 -21.51 11.66 -10.44
CA ARG A 167 -21.04 13.06 -10.48
C ARG A 167 -20.14 13.29 -11.69
N LYS A 168 -20.75 13.91 -12.70
CA LYS A 168 -20.14 14.37 -13.95
C LYS A 168 -18.82 15.12 -13.72
N ASP A 169 -17.90 14.85 -14.64
CA ASP A 169 -16.71 15.64 -15.01
C ASP A 169 -15.47 15.51 -14.11
N ASP A 170 -14.70 14.42 -14.30
CA ASP A 170 -13.22 14.36 -14.21
C ASP A 170 -12.69 13.00 -14.75
N ASN A 171 -12.63 12.89 -16.09
CA ASN A 171 -12.59 11.63 -16.84
C ASN A 171 -11.24 10.86 -16.90
N CYS A 172 -10.21 11.22 -16.13
CA CYS A 172 -8.93 10.50 -16.18
C CYS A 172 -8.56 9.80 -14.87
N PHE A 173 -9.07 10.24 -13.72
CA PHE A 173 -8.76 9.63 -12.43
C PHE A 173 -9.64 8.41 -12.16
N LEU A 174 -10.89 8.42 -12.65
CA LEU A 174 -11.86 7.34 -12.49
C LEU A 174 -11.47 6.08 -13.29
N ILE A 175 -11.02 6.22 -14.54
CA ILE A 175 -10.62 5.09 -15.40
C ILE A 175 -9.48 4.29 -14.75
N ILE A 176 -8.50 4.98 -14.15
CA ILE A 176 -7.32 4.33 -13.55
C ILE A 176 -7.70 3.58 -12.26
N ILE A 177 -8.62 4.13 -11.46
CA ILE A 177 -9.10 3.46 -10.25
C ILE A 177 -9.99 2.27 -10.62
N LEU A 178 -10.88 2.41 -11.61
CA LEU A 178 -11.71 1.32 -12.12
C LEU A 178 -10.85 0.20 -12.71
N CYS A 179 -9.78 0.50 -13.46
CA CYS A 179 -8.84 -0.51 -13.94
C CYS A 179 -8.19 -1.28 -12.79
N ASN A 180 -7.83 -0.64 -11.68
CA ASN A 180 -7.21 -1.32 -10.54
C ASN A 180 -8.21 -2.09 -9.69
N VAL A 181 -9.44 -1.59 -9.52
CA VAL A 181 -10.50 -2.33 -8.85
C VAL A 181 -10.92 -3.53 -9.70
N VAL A 182 -11.12 -3.36 -11.00
CA VAL A 182 -11.38 -4.48 -11.93
C VAL A 182 -10.19 -5.44 -11.96
N PHE A 183 -8.96 -4.94 -11.93
CA PHE A 183 -7.78 -5.80 -11.87
C PHE A 183 -7.72 -6.61 -10.58
N ILE A 184 -7.89 -5.98 -9.42
CA ILE A 184 -7.89 -6.65 -8.12
C ILE A 184 -9.04 -7.64 -8.05
N VAL A 185 -10.26 -7.22 -8.44
CA VAL A 185 -11.41 -8.11 -8.53
C VAL A 185 -11.13 -9.28 -9.46
N ASN A 186 -10.52 -9.08 -10.63
CA ASN A 186 -10.12 -10.18 -11.52
C ASN A 186 -9.03 -11.06 -10.91
N VAL A 187 -8.05 -10.50 -10.20
CA VAL A 187 -7.00 -11.25 -9.50
C VAL A 187 -7.59 -12.16 -8.42
N PHE A 188 -8.68 -11.71 -7.77
CA PHE A 188 -9.40 -12.46 -6.74
C PHE A 188 -10.52 -13.35 -7.30
N LEU A 189 -11.03 -13.10 -8.51
CA LEU A 189 -12.13 -13.85 -9.14
C LEU A 189 -11.70 -14.82 -10.27
N SER A 190 -10.41 -14.88 -10.65
CA SER A 190 -9.94 -15.79 -11.72
C SER A 190 -9.84 -17.27 -11.31
N PHE A 191 -10.86 -17.81 -10.65
CA PHE A 191 -11.03 -19.25 -10.41
C PHE A 191 -12.35 -19.75 -10.98
#